data_AF-A0A1G0YS81-F1
#
_entry.id   AF-A0A1G0YS81-F1
#
_cell.length_a   1.000
_cell.length_b   1.000
_cell.length_c   1.000
_cell.angle_alpha   90.00
_cell.angle_beta   90.00
_cell.angle_gamma   90.00
#
_symmetry.space_group_name_H-M   'P 1'
#
loop_
_entity.id
_entity.type
_entity.pdbx_description
1 polymer ?
#
loop_
_entity_poly.entity_id
_entity_poly.type
_entity_poly.pdbx_seq_one_letter_code
_entity_poly.pdbx_strand_id
1 'polypeptide(L)'
;MKLDLRICSVLLFFVTALPFPVNAEEGKIIAVYGDVVKNKTPAPGWNLLWNANGEIGNAKNYVPLPFSEKDSMYAVMDEAGKLKAPRGNFVARDAKDSIPRFYIASYAMQDDSVGDIWLNNGNIQFRLGSTENLLLNVYLNDELKTNSTVKKDRVPMLFQQKLGRLRKGDVITVAVGPGAKDSGFFGLQFTVEEFPEGIKPGEPANIISPPITAFAPKLGFDGKTSPGYAKTQKAHCDNLLKNRPELVFLGDSITAGWNAKVLAEKFGKYKPANLGISGDWIQNVNWRVKNGVLDQVNPKLIVLMIGTNNLGNGFSPEEVVEGTELLLKTIREKSPQSKILLLGIFPRGRSIKEPICESIRQVNSKTAAFADNKTVFFMDITDKLIESDGTISKEVMPDGLHPAEPGYRRWADAILPMVEKLCQTPE
;
A
#
# COMPACT_ATOMS: atom_id res chain seq x y z
N MET A 1 -6.67 7.31 62.21
CA MET A 1 -5.39 7.91 61.78
C MET A 1 -5.17 7.50 60.34
N LYS A 2 -5.24 8.45 59.40
CA LYS A 2 -5.03 8.22 57.96
C LYS A 2 -3.56 7.86 57.73
N LEU A 3 -3.29 6.88 56.85
CA LEU A 3 -2.21 7.02 55.89
C LEU A 3 -2.59 6.30 54.60
N ASP A 4 -2.74 7.12 53.57
CA ASP A 4 -3.07 6.84 52.19
C ASP A 4 -1.75 6.60 51.46
N LEU A 5 -1.63 5.51 50.70
CA LEU A 5 -0.51 5.29 49.77
C LEU A 5 -1.03 4.55 48.54
N ARG A 6 -1.73 5.32 47.70
CA ARG A 6 -1.86 5.03 46.27
C ARG A 6 -0.47 5.05 45.65
N ILE A 7 0.09 3.89 45.37
CA ILE A 7 1.20 3.78 44.43
C ILE A 7 0.56 3.58 43.05
N CYS A 8 0.37 4.70 42.34
CA CYS A 8 0.21 4.73 40.90
C CYS A 8 1.50 4.22 40.26
N SER A 9 1.57 2.92 39.97
CA SER A 9 2.54 2.40 39.02
C SER A 9 2.12 2.81 37.62
N VAL A 10 2.49 4.03 37.22
CA VAL A 10 2.57 4.42 35.82
C VAL A 10 3.67 3.56 35.22
N LEU A 11 3.30 2.39 34.69
CA LEU A 11 4.19 1.63 33.83
C LEU A 11 4.33 2.45 32.54
N LEU A 12 5.38 3.26 32.52
CA LEU A 12 5.89 3.92 31.34
C LEU A 12 6.35 2.79 30.39
N PHE A 13 5.42 2.27 29.57
CA PHE A 13 5.80 1.39 28.48
C PHE A 13 6.66 2.21 27.52
N PHE A 14 7.97 1.94 27.54
CA PHE A 14 8.83 2.26 26.41
C PHE A 14 8.17 1.67 25.17
N VAL A 15 7.59 2.54 24.35
CA VAL A 15 7.33 2.24 22.95
C VAL A 15 8.71 2.02 22.35
N THR A 16 9.11 0.76 22.26
CA THR A 16 10.25 0.36 21.44
C THR A 16 9.90 0.73 20.02
N ALA A 17 10.46 1.85 19.58
CA ALA A 17 10.40 2.30 18.21
C ALA A 17 10.97 1.20 17.32
N LEU A 18 10.17 0.71 16.37
CA LEU A 18 10.68 0.24 15.09
C LEU A 18 9.81 0.87 14.00
N PRO A 19 10.44 1.68 13.14
CA PRO A 19 10.78 1.14 11.83
C PRO A 19 12.26 1.36 11.47
N PHE A 20 12.87 0.33 10.88
CA PHE A 20 14.10 0.42 10.06
C PHE A 20 13.83 1.19 8.75
N PRO A 21 14.84 1.72 8.03
CA PRO A 21 16.12 2.26 8.47
C PRO A 21 16.24 3.74 8.04
N VAL A 22 16.15 4.66 8.98
CA VAL A 22 17.08 5.78 9.02
C VAL A 22 17.44 5.91 10.48
N ASN A 23 18.66 5.53 10.87
CA ASN A 23 19.23 6.16 12.05
C ASN A 23 19.35 7.63 11.65
N ALA A 24 18.41 8.45 12.14
CA ALA A 24 18.33 9.88 11.82
C ALA A 24 19.61 10.64 12.23
N GLU A 25 20.54 9.98 12.90
CA GLU A 25 21.84 10.50 13.32
C GLU A 25 22.90 10.51 12.20
N GLU A 26 22.68 9.87 11.03
CA GLU A 26 23.76 9.67 10.05
C GLU A 26 23.50 10.18 8.62
N GLY A 27 22.27 10.52 8.20
CA GLY A 27 22.00 10.96 6.82
C GLY A 27 20.84 11.94 6.67
N LYS A 28 20.90 12.78 5.62
CA LYS A 28 19.93 13.85 5.31
C LYS A 28 19.21 13.59 3.98
N ILE A 29 17.89 13.60 3.99
CA ILE A 29 17.09 13.55 2.75
C ILE A 29 17.20 14.91 2.04
N ILE A 30 17.66 14.88 0.79
CA ILE A 30 17.76 16.05 -0.11
C ILE A 30 16.51 16.15 -0.98
N ALA A 31 16.07 15.03 -1.54
CA ALA A 31 14.89 14.99 -2.41
C ALA A 31 14.18 13.63 -2.34
N VAL A 32 12.87 13.63 -2.60
CA VAL A 32 12.03 12.42 -2.62
C VAL A 32 11.30 12.39 -3.96
N TYR A 33 11.53 11.35 -4.77
CA TYR A 33 10.92 11.26 -6.11
C TYR A 33 9.40 11.10 -6.04
N GLY A 34 8.91 10.27 -5.13
CA GLY A 34 7.55 9.76 -5.24
C GLY A 34 6.42 10.78 -5.02
N ASP A 35 6.71 11.94 -4.42
CA ASP A 35 5.75 13.04 -4.30
C ASP A 35 5.68 13.93 -5.55
N VAL A 36 6.73 13.90 -6.38
CA VAL A 36 6.87 14.77 -7.55
C VAL A 36 5.84 14.44 -8.62
N VAL A 37 5.51 13.15 -8.79
CA VAL A 37 4.64 12.67 -9.86
C VAL A 37 3.17 13.09 -9.73
N LYS A 38 2.75 13.57 -8.55
CA LYS A 38 1.37 14.02 -8.28
C LYS A 38 1.21 15.54 -8.32
N ASN A 39 2.33 16.28 -8.27
CA ASN A 39 2.30 17.73 -8.22
C ASN A 39 2.40 18.30 -9.63
N LYS A 40 1.43 19.14 -10.00
CA LYS A 40 1.41 19.85 -11.30
C LYS A 40 2.73 20.57 -11.60
N THR A 41 3.32 21.16 -10.56
CA THR A 41 4.66 21.73 -10.62
C THR A 41 5.58 20.88 -9.73
N PRO A 42 6.65 20.27 -10.29
CA PRO A 42 7.64 19.55 -9.50
C PRO A 42 8.26 20.45 -8.44
N ALA A 43 8.69 19.87 -7.30
CA ALA A 43 9.49 20.60 -6.34
C ALA A 43 10.82 21.07 -6.98
N PRO A 44 11.46 22.15 -6.48
CA PRO A 44 12.71 22.66 -7.03
C PRO A 44 13.76 21.56 -7.26
N GLY A 45 14.46 21.64 -8.40
CA GLY A 45 15.45 20.66 -8.85
C GLY A 45 14.88 19.50 -9.66
N TRP A 46 13.60 19.13 -9.50
CA TRP A 46 13.01 18.01 -10.23
C TRP A 46 12.59 18.38 -11.64
N ASN A 47 12.89 17.48 -12.58
CA ASN A 47 12.34 17.49 -13.93
C ASN A 47 11.85 16.08 -14.28
N LEU A 48 10.63 16.00 -14.79
CA LEU A 48 10.04 14.77 -15.30
C LEU A 48 10.02 14.84 -16.82
N LEU A 49 10.77 13.93 -17.43
CA LEU A 49 11.15 13.96 -18.83
C LEU A 49 10.90 12.60 -19.49
N TRP A 50 11.07 12.56 -20.80
CA TRP A 50 11.17 11.34 -21.60
C TRP A 50 12.09 11.58 -22.79
N ASN A 51 12.77 10.54 -23.29
CA ASN A 51 13.60 10.66 -24.49
C ASN A 51 12.75 10.52 -25.75
N ALA A 52 12.36 11.66 -26.32
CA ALA A 52 11.54 11.73 -27.52
C ALA A 52 12.38 11.70 -28.81
N ASN A 53 13.62 12.20 -28.76
CA ASN A 53 14.35 12.59 -29.97
C ASN A 53 15.61 11.73 -30.25
N GLY A 54 15.85 10.66 -29.48
CA GLY A 54 17.02 9.81 -29.70
C GLY A 54 17.37 8.88 -28.54
N GLU A 55 18.62 8.42 -28.53
CA GLU A 55 19.14 7.49 -27.54
C GLU A 55 19.11 8.05 -26.11
N ILE A 56 18.94 7.13 -25.15
CA ILE A 56 19.03 7.42 -23.72
C ILE A 56 20.49 7.71 -23.33
N GLY A 57 20.71 8.60 -22.37
CA GLY A 57 22.04 9.04 -21.93
C GLY A 57 22.52 10.35 -22.56
N ASN A 58 21.73 10.99 -23.42
CA ASN A 58 22.02 12.32 -23.96
C ASN A 58 20.87 13.27 -23.62
N ALA A 59 21.08 14.20 -22.68
CA ALA A 59 20.05 15.10 -22.19
C ALA A 59 19.40 15.98 -23.29
N LYS A 60 20.08 16.21 -24.42
CA LYS A 60 19.52 16.96 -25.56
C LYS A 60 18.35 16.24 -26.22
N ASN A 61 18.23 14.93 -26.01
CA ASN A 61 17.15 14.12 -26.57
C ASN A 61 15.90 14.11 -25.68
N TYR A 62 15.97 14.70 -24.49
CA TYR A 62 14.90 14.65 -23.51
C TYR A 62 13.97 15.85 -23.67
N VAL A 63 12.68 15.61 -23.50
CA VAL A 63 11.68 16.67 -23.44
C VAL A 63 10.81 16.48 -22.19
N PRO A 64 10.16 17.54 -21.68
CA PRO A 64 9.29 17.43 -20.51
C PRO A 64 8.08 16.53 -20.75
N LEU A 65 7.67 15.79 -19.72
CA LEU A 65 6.38 15.09 -19.70
C LEU A 65 5.24 16.10 -19.45
N PRO A 66 4.14 16.04 -20.20
CA PRO A 66 2.96 16.85 -19.92
C PRO A 66 2.23 16.38 -18.65
N PHE A 67 1.61 17.32 -17.93
CA PHE A 67 0.76 17.03 -16.77
C PHE A 67 -0.71 16.90 -17.20
N SER A 68 -1.37 15.78 -16.85
CA SER A 68 -2.81 15.60 -17.02
C SER A 68 -3.55 16.19 -15.82
N GLU A 69 -4.25 17.32 -16.02
CA GLU A 69 -5.11 17.92 -14.99
C GLU A 69 -6.23 16.97 -14.55
N LYS A 70 -6.81 16.26 -15.53
CA LYS A 70 -7.90 15.33 -15.31
C LYS A 70 -7.51 14.20 -14.36
N ASP A 71 -6.30 13.68 -14.53
CA ASP A 71 -5.81 12.52 -13.80
C ASP A 71 -4.87 12.89 -12.64
N SER A 72 -4.54 14.19 -12.52
CA SER A 72 -3.61 14.75 -11.51
C SER A 72 -2.25 14.04 -11.48
N MET A 73 -1.70 13.76 -12.66
CA MET A 73 -0.37 13.13 -12.81
C MET A 73 0.25 13.37 -14.19
N TYR A 74 1.56 13.15 -14.30
CA TYR A 74 2.29 13.24 -15.56
C TYR A 74 1.90 12.10 -16.51
N ALA A 75 1.71 12.44 -17.77
CA ALA A 75 1.23 11.54 -18.82
C ALA A 75 2.22 11.48 -19.98
N VAL A 76 2.18 10.37 -20.72
CA VAL A 76 2.99 10.18 -21.92
C VAL A 76 2.15 10.56 -23.14
N MET A 77 2.78 11.17 -24.14
CA MET A 77 2.14 11.46 -25.42
C MET A 77 2.21 10.22 -26.31
N ASP A 78 1.11 9.90 -26.99
CA ASP A 78 1.12 8.91 -28.05
C ASP A 78 1.73 9.48 -29.35
N GLU A 79 1.83 8.61 -30.36
CA GLU A 79 2.40 8.92 -31.67
C GLU A 79 1.66 10.04 -32.42
N ALA A 80 0.42 10.36 -32.02
CA ALA A 80 -0.39 11.43 -32.61
C ALA A 80 -0.27 12.74 -31.80
N GLY A 81 0.61 12.79 -30.79
CA GLY A 81 0.74 13.93 -29.89
C GLY A 81 -0.47 14.08 -28.95
N LYS A 82 -1.20 12.98 -28.68
CA LYS A 82 -2.33 12.98 -27.75
C LYS A 82 -1.92 12.33 -26.44
N LEU A 83 -2.39 12.89 -25.33
CA LEU A 83 -2.16 12.32 -24.00
C LEU A 83 -2.72 10.90 -23.93
N LYS A 84 -1.87 9.91 -23.67
CA LYS A 84 -2.32 8.58 -23.27
C LYS A 84 -2.66 8.63 -21.78
N ALA A 85 -3.82 8.07 -21.42
CA ALA A 85 -4.32 8.05 -20.06
C ALA A 85 -3.22 7.50 -19.11
N PRO A 86 -2.81 8.27 -18.09
CA PRO A 86 -1.71 7.88 -17.23
C PRO A 86 -2.21 6.82 -16.24
N ARG A 87 -1.96 5.55 -16.53
CA ARG A 87 -2.13 4.47 -15.53
C ARG A 87 -0.81 4.27 -14.78
N GLY A 88 -0.24 5.36 -14.25
CA GLY A 88 1.06 5.38 -13.58
C GLY A 88 2.24 5.62 -14.52
N ASN A 89 3.47 5.36 -14.03
CA ASN A 89 4.67 5.55 -14.84
C ASN A 89 4.66 4.54 -16.00
N PHE A 90 4.76 5.05 -17.24
CA PHE A 90 4.63 4.26 -18.46
C PHE A 90 5.85 4.41 -19.35
N VAL A 91 6.24 3.31 -20.01
CA VAL A 91 7.32 3.25 -21.00
C VAL A 91 6.85 2.54 -22.26
N ALA A 92 7.40 2.92 -23.41
CA ALA A 92 7.05 2.31 -24.68
C ALA A 92 8.19 2.38 -25.70
N ARG A 93 8.17 1.47 -26.66
CA ARG A 93 8.89 1.60 -27.94
C ARG A 93 7.85 1.94 -29.00
N ASP A 94 8.06 3.02 -29.74
CA ASP A 94 7.23 3.34 -30.92
C ASP A 94 7.68 2.45 -32.08
N ALA A 95 6.70 1.88 -32.77
CA ALA A 95 6.95 0.96 -33.88
C ALA A 95 7.53 1.65 -35.13
N LYS A 96 7.34 2.98 -35.27
CA LYS A 96 7.77 3.74 -36.46
C LYS A 96 9.24 4.09 -36.45
N ASP A 97 9.75 4.57 -35.31
CA ASP A 97 11.13 5.04 -35.17
C ASP A 97 12.03 4.07 -34.39
N SER A 98 11.44 3.02 -33.79
CA SER A 98 12.14 2.06 -32.95
C SER A 98 12.88 2.68 -31.75
N ILE A 99 12.61 3.94 -31.39
CA ILE A 99 13.24 4.62 -30.26
C ILE A 99 12.60 4.10 -28.97
N PRO A 100 13.37 3.49 -28.05
CA PRO A 100 12.86 3.12 -26.74
C PRO A 100 12.66 4.39 -25.92
N ARG A 101 11.41 4.68 -25.53
CA ARG A 101 11.03 5.84 -24.73
C ARG A 101 11.04 5.47 -23.25
N PHE A 102 12.02 5.99 -22.56
CA PHE A 102 12.21 5.94 -21.12
C PHE A 102 11.39 7.05 -20.46
N TYR A 103 10.78 6.71 -19.34
CA TYR A 103 10.34 7.65 -18.34
C TYR A 103 11.58 8.10 -17.56
N ILE A 104 11.79 9.41 -17.45
CA ILE A 104 13.01 9.98 -16.87
C ILE A 104 12.63 10.90 -15.72
N ALA A 105 13.19 10.61 -14.55
CA ALA A 105 13.15 11.51 -13.41
C ALA A 105 14.56 12.05 -13.16
N SER A 106 14.76 13.34 -13.36
CA SER A 106 16.04 13.98 -13.06
C SER A 106 15.92 14.98 -11.91
N TYR A 107 16.99 15.07 -11.14
CA TYR A 107 17.14 16.02 -10.04
C TYR A 107 18.44 16.79 -10.21
N ALA A 108 18.34 18.10 -10.39
CA ALA A 108 19.48 19.01 -10.38
C ALA A 108 19.79 19.42 -8.94
N MET A 109 21.04 19.23 -8.51
CA MET A 109 21.50 19.65 -7.19
C MET A 109 21.29 21.16 -7.01
N GLN A 110 20.63 21.53 -5.92
CA GLN A 110 20.29 22.93 -5.63
C GLN A 110 21.44 23.67 -4.92
N ASP A 111 22.28 22.93 -4.21
CA ASP A 111 23.43 23.39 -3.43
C ASP A 111 24.58 22.39 -3.55
N ASP A 112 25.79 22.81 -3.17
CA ASP A 112 26.94 21.91 -3.06
C ASP A 112 26.76 20.95 -1.88
N SER A 113 27.09 19.67 -2.08
CA SER A 113 27.09 18.70 -0.99
C SER A 113 28.36 18.80 -0.14
N VAL A 114 28.19 18.63 1.17
CA VAL A 114 29.29 18.49 2.12
C VAL A 114 29.66 17.01 2.26
N GLY A 115 28.66 16.13 2.16
CA GLY A 115 28.77 14.68 2.18
C GLY A 115 28.69 14.01 0.82
N ASP A 116 28.74 12.68 0.83
CA ASP A 116 28.48 11.84 -0.32
C ASP A 116 26.98 11.77 -0.61
N ILE A 117 26.60 12.00 -1.86
CA ILE A 117 25.23 11.84 -2.33
C ILE A 117 24.98 10.37 -2.72
N TRP A 118 23.81 9.89 -2.36
CA TRP A 118 23.29 8.56 -2.68
C TRP A 118 21.90 8.67 -3.32
N LEU A 119 21.67 7.84 -4.35
CA LEU A 119 20.32 7.35 -4.59
C LEU A 119 20.05 6.23 -3.61
N ASN A 120 19.06 6.44 -2.74
CA ASN A 120 18.72 5.52 -1.66
C ASN A 120 17.24 5.11 -1.72
N ASN A 121 16.87 4.09 -0.92
CA ASN A 121 15.51 3.55 -0.80
C ASN A 121 14.86 3.23 -2.16
N GLY A 122 15.68 2.87 -3.16
CA GLY A 122 15.24 2.60 -4.51
C GLY A 122 14.40 1.34 -4.58
N ASN A 123 13.17 1.47 -5.06
CA ASN A 123 12.23 0.39 -5.29
C ASN A 123 11.67 0.55 -6.71
N ILE A 124 11.80 -0.49 -7.54
CA ILE A 124 11.16 -0.54 -8.85
C ILE A 124 10.42 -1.85 -9.05
N GLN A 125 9.16 -1.76 -9.48
CA GLN A 125 8.30 -2.92 -9.68
C GLN A 125 7.64 -2.84 -11.05
N PHE A 126 7.78 -3.89 -11.85
CA PHE A 126 6.96 -4.08 -13.04
C PHE A 126 5.50 -4.29 -12.61
N ARG A 127 4.57 -3.53 -13.19
CA ARG A 127 3.14 -3.72 -12.92
C ARG A 127 2.47 -4.53 -14.02
N LEU A 128 2.40 -3.98 -15.23
CA LEU A 128 1.61 -4.53 -16.34
C LEU A 128 2.26 -4.14 -17.67
N GLY A 129 1.99 -4.88 -18.75
CA GLY A 129 2.50 -4.57 -20.08
C GLY A 129 2.96 -5.81 -20.84
N SER A 130 3.27 -5.59 -22.12
CA SER A 130 3.75 -6.63 -23.05
C SER A 130 5.28 -6.70 -23.16
N THR A 131 6.02 -5.76 -22.57
CA THR A 131 7.49 -5.93 -22.43
C THR A 131 7.83 -7.07 -21.47
N GLU A 132 8.89 -7.83 -21.78
CA GLU A 132 9.37 -8.95 -20.97
C GLU A 132 10.02 -8.46 -19.66
N ASN A 133 10.82 -7.40 -19.76
CA ASN A 133 11.47 -6.74 -18.63
C ASN A 133 11.43 -5.22 -18.82
N LEU A 134 11.67 -4.47 -17.75
CA LEU A 134 12.01 -3.04 -17.83
C LEU A 134 13.51 -2.87 -17.67
N LEU A 135 14.03 -1.74 -18.14
CA LEU A 135 15.41 -1.33 -17.92
C LEU A 135 15.44 -0.17 -16.94
N LEU A 136 16.31 -0.22 -15.93
CA LEU A 136 16.59 0.88 -15.01
C LEU A 136 18.02 1.37 -15.27
N ASN A 137 18.14 2.63 -15.66
CA ASN A 137 19.42 3.30 -15.84
C ASN A 137 19.56 4.47 -14.87
N VAL A 138 20.74 4.61 -14.29
CA VAL A 138 21.11 5.78 -13.48
C VAL A 138 22.26 6.50 -14.17
N TYR A 139 22.13 7.80 -14.36
CA TYR A 139 23.17 8.67 -14.88
C TYR A 139 23.51 9.79 -13.90
N LEU A 140 24.76 10.23 -13.91
CA LEU A 140 25.23 11.46 -13.28
C LEU A 140 25.89 12.31 -14.36
N ASN A 141 25.37 13.50 -14.64
CA ASN A 141 25.88 14.39 -15.69
C ASN A 141 26.07 13.67 -17.03
N ASP A 142 25.04 12.94 -17.47
CA ASP A 142 25.02 12.10 -18.68
C ASP A 142 25.96 10.88 -18.68
N GLU A 143 26.77 10.68 -17.63
CA GLU A 143 27.59 9.48 -17.47
C GLU A 143 26.79 8.35 -16.82
N LEU A 144 26.74 7.18 -17.47
CA LEU A 144 26.03 6.00 -16.96
C LEU A 144 26.73 5.44 -15.71
N LYS A 145 25.99 5.32 -14.61
CA LYS A 145 26.45 4.75 -13.33
C LYS A 145 25.88 3.36 -13.06
N THR A 146 24.64 3.11 -13.47
CA THR A 146 23.95 1.83 -13.24
C THR A 146 23.11 1.48 -14.46
N ASN A 147 23.12 0.19 -14.84
CA ASN A 147 22.19 -0.40 -15.79
C ASN A 147 21.70 -1.74 -15.24
N SER A 148 20.39 -1.86 -15.03
CA SER A 148 19.77 -3.01 -14.38
C SER A 148 18.52 -3.46 -15.14
N THR A 149 18.28 -4.77 -15.18
CA THR A 149 17.05 -5.36 -15.74
C THR A 149 16.05 -5.62 -14.61
N VAL A 150 14.86 -5.04 -14.72
CA VAL A 150 13.75 -5.25 -13.78
C VAL A 150 12.82 -6.31 -14.35
N LYS A 151 12.74 -7.44 -13.66
CA LYS A 151 11.88 -8.56 -14.06
C LYS A 151 10.41 -8.24 -13.88
N LYS A 152 9.58 -8.90 -14.68
CA LYS A 152 8.13 -8.97 -14.49
C LYS A 152 7.80 -9.87 -13.28
N ASP A 153 8.03 -9.34 -12.09
CA ASP A 153 7.82 -9.99 -10.80
C ASP A 153 7.01 -9.08 -9.85
N ARG A 154 6.28 -9.69 -8.91
CA ARG A 154 5.63 -9.01 -7.79
C ARG A 154 6.66 -8.41 -6.84
N VAL A 155 7.79 -9.06 -6.60
CA VAL A 155 8.79 -8.51 -5.68
C VAL A 155 9.52 -7.36 -6.38
N PRO A 156 9.51 -6.12 -5.85
CA PRO A 156 10.25 -5.03 -6.47
C PRO A 156 11.76 -5.33 -6.45
N MET A 157 12.44 -4.93 -7.52
CA MET A 157 13.89 -4.84 -7.49
C MET A 157 14.27 -3.64 -6.63
N LEU A 158 15.09 -3.88 -5.62
CA LEU A 158 15.63 -2.82 -4.77
C LEU A 158 16.95 -2.31 -5.37
N PHE A 159 17.23 -1.02 -5.23
CA PHE A 159 18.47 -0.43 -5.72
C PHE A 159 18.97 0.71 -4.83
N GLN A 160 20.30 0.87 -4.81
CA GLN A 160 21.03 1.97 -4.21
C GLN A 160 22.23 2.30 -5.10
N GLN A 161 22.63 3.57 -5.14
CA GLN A 161 23.80 4.00 -5.91
C GLN A 161 24.51 5.16 -5.23
N LYS A 162 25.80 4.97 -4.89
CA LYS A 162 26.67 6.06 -4.46
C LYS A 162 27.00 6.94 -5.67
N LEU A 163 26.82 8.25 -5.53
CA LEU A 163 27.14 9.24 -6.55
C LEU A 163 28.33 10.13 -6.17
N GLY A 164 28.74 10.12 -4.90
CA GLY A 164 29.87 10.89 -4.39
C GLY A 164 29.48 12.33 -4.05
N ARG A 165 30.47 13.19 -3.80
CA ARG A 165 30.24 14.64 -3.62
C ARG A 165 29.81 15.29 -4.92
N LEU A 166 28.71 16.03 -4.87
CA LEU A 166 28.12 16.72 -6.02
C LEU A 166 28.08 18.23 -5.78
N ARG A 167 28.17 19.00 -6.86
CA ARG A 167 28.07 20.46 -6.86
C ARG A 167 26.68 20.89 -7.28
N LYS A 168 26.32 22.13 -6.92
CA LYS A 168 25.15 22.80 -7.46
C LYS A 168 25.15 22.73 -8.99
N GLY A 169 24.04 22.27 -9.55
CA GLY A 169 23.86 22.08 -10.99
C GLY A 169 24.21 20.69 -11.52
N ASP A 170 24.89 19.84 -10.74
CA ASP A 170 25.05 18.42 -11.11
C ASP A 170 23.68 17.75 -11.21
N VAL A 171 23.48 16.93 -12.25
CA VAL A 171 22.19 16.32 -12.59
C VAL A 171 22.25 14.82 -12.37
N ILE A 172 21.41 14.35 -11.46
CA ILE A 172 21.14 12.94 -11.22
C ILE A 172 19.95 12.55 -12.10
N THR A 173 20.06 11.48 -12.87
CA THR A 173 18.98 11.01 -13.75
C THR A 173 18.66 9.54 -13.49
N VAL A 174 17.42 9.24 -13.15
CA VAL A 174 16.86 7.89 -13.07
C VAL A 174 15.93 7.68 -14.24
N ALA A 175 16.33 6.82 -15.18
CA ALA A 175 15.59 6.53 -16.40
C ALA A 175 15.09 5.09 -16.37
N VAL A 176 13.77 4.90 -16.52
CA VAL A 176 13.15 3.58 -16.63
C VAL A 176 12.58 3.45 -18.02
N GLY A 177 12.89 2.36 -18.72
CA GLY A 177 12.50 2.16 -20.12
C GLY A 177 11.98 0.77 -20.41
N PRO A 178 11.44 0.56 -21.62
CA PRO A 178 11.03 -0.76 -22.05
C PRO A 178 12.29 -1.63 -22.26
N GLY A 179 12.14 -2.94 -22.09
CA GLY A 179 13.16 -3.90 -22.52
C GLY A 179 13.16 -4.08 -24.03
N ALA A 180 13.34 -5.33 -24.47
CA ALA A 180 13.39 -5.66 -25.89
C ALA A 180 12.06 -5.41 -26.64
N LYS A 181 10.91 -5.34 -25.95
CA LYS A 181 9.57 -5.31 -26.57
C LYS A 181 8.68 -4.16 -26.07
N ASP A 182 7.70 -3.81 -26.90
CA ASP A 182 6.48 -2.99 -26.69
C ASP A 182 6.46 -1.94 -25.56
N SER A 183 5.88 -2.24 -24.40
CA SER A 183 5.54 -1.24 -23.37
C SER A 183 5.29 -1.85 -22.00
N GLY A 184 5.39 -1.03 -20.96
CA GLY A 184 5.18 -1.45 -19.58
C GLY A 184 4.80 -0.30 -18.64
N PHE A 185 4.07 -0.65 -17.59
CA PHE A 185 3.79 0.19 -16.43
C PHE A 185 4.62 -0.27 -15.25
N PHE A 186 5.01 0.67 -14.41
CA PHE A 186 5.85 0.36 -13.25
C PHE A 186 5.59 1.28 -12.05
N GLY A 187 5.87 0.75 -10.86
CA GLY A 187 6.05 1.56 -9.66
C GLY A 187 7.53 1.92 -9.51
N LEU A 188 7.83 3.18 -9.21
CA LEU A 188 9.17 3.65 -8.90
C LEU A 188 9.12 4.53 -7.66
N GLN A 189 10.03 4.28 -6.72
CA GLN A 189 10.26 5.12 -5.55
C GLN A 189 11.76 5.15 -5.28
N PHE A 190 12.28 6.30 -4.90
CA PHE A 190 13.65 6.47 -4.42
C PHE A 190 13.79 7.85 -3.76
N THR A 191 14.87 8.01 -3.00
CA THR A 191 15.30 9.25 -2.38
C THR A 191 16.69 9.64 -2.88
N VAL A 192 16.97 10.95 -2.87
CA VAL A 192 18.32 11.50 -2.97
C VAL A 192 18.71 11.90 -1.55
N GLU A 193 19.78 11.31 -1.03
CA GLU A 193 20.21 11.49 0.36
C GLU A 193 21.69 11.85 0.42
N GLU A 194 22.05 12.68 1.40
CA GLU A 194 23.42 13.09 1.70
C GLU A 194 23.88 12.42 3.00
N PHE A 195 25.02 11.74 2.95
CA PHE A 195 25.64 11.09 4.11
C PHE A 195 27.06 11.64 4.31
N PRO A 196 27.56 11.72 5.56
CA PRO A 196 28.97 12.02 5.82
C PRO A 196 29.89 11.08 5.05
N GLU A 197 31.07 11.60 4.68
CA GLU A 197 32.06 10.83 3.95
C GLU A 197 32.43 9.54 4.69
N GLY A 198 32.41 8.40 3.97
CA GLY A 198 32.68 7.08 4.54
C GLY A 198 31.50 6.39 5.21
N ILE A 199 30.37 7.08 5.42
CA ILE A 199 29.14 6.49 5.93
C ILE A 199 28.27 5.98 4.78
N LYS A 200 27.78 4.74 4.89
CA LYS A 200 26.90 4.10 3.90
C LYS A 200 25.47 4.08 4.46
N PRO A 201 24.43 4.37 3.65
CA PRO A 201 23.06 4.09 4.04
C PRO A 201 22.86 2.60 4.36
N GLY A 202 21.92 2.31 5.27
CA GLY A 202 21.44 0.94 5.48
C GLY A 202 20.79 0.37 4.22
N GLU A 203 20.64 -0.96 4.15
CA GLU A 203 20.04 -1.63 2.99
C GLU A 203 18.61 -1.12 2.68
N PRO A 204 18.23 -1.04 1.40
CA PRO A 204 16.95 -0.48 1.01
C PRO A 204 15.81 -1.39 1.47
N ALA A 205 14.70 -0.80 1.95
CA ALA A 205 13.51 -1.55 2.32
C ALA A 205 12.58 -1.79 1.12
N ASN A 206 11.87 -2.91 1.11
CA ASN A 206 10.78 -3.14 0.16
C ASN A 206 9.53 -2.38 0.61
N ILE A 207 9.30 -1.22 -0.02
CA ILE A 207 8.25 -0.26 0.32
C ILE A 207 7.00 -0.49 -0.57
N ILE A 208 7.20 -0.88 -1.83
CA ILE A 208 6.10 -1.00 -2.82
C ILE A 208 5.27 -2.28 -2.60
N SER A 209 5.90 -3.40 -2.22
CA SER A 209 5.21 -4.67 -2.04
C SER A 209 5.86 -5.52 -0.95
N PRO A 210 5.83 -5.05 0.32
CA PRO A 210 6.47 -5.73 1.44
C PRO A 210 5.98 -7.19 1.56
N PRO A 211 6.82 -8.13 2.04
CA PRO A 211 6.40 -9.50 2.28
C PRO A 211 5.14 -9.58 3.14
N ILE A 212 4.32 -10.61 2.93
CA ILE A 212 3.05 -10.75 3.66
C ILE A 212 3.26 -10.96 5.17
N THR A 213 4.40 -11.52 5.54
CA THR A 213 4.84 -11.76 6.92
C THR A 213 5.40 -10.51 7.61
N ALA A 214 5.60 -9.41 6.87
CA ALA A 214 6.09 -8.17 7.45
C ALA A 214 5.04 -7.54 8.38
N PHE A 215 5.51 -6.82 9.40
CA PHE A 215 4.69 -5.88 10.15
C PHE A 215 4.97 -4.49 9.58
N ALA A 216 4.36 -4.16 8.45
CA ALA A 216 4.66 -2.94 7.70
C ALA A 216 3.45 -2.00 7.66
N PRO A 217 3.58 -0.72 8.06
CA PRO A 217 2.54 0.27 7.80
C PRO A 217 2.47 0.60 6.30
N LYS A 218 1.50 1.43 5.91
CA LYS A 218 1.62 2.13 4.63
C LYS A 218 2.73 3.15 4.72
N LEU A 219 3.77 2.93 3.94
CA LEU A 219 4.92 3.81 3.89
C LEU A 219 4.69 4.91 2.85
N GLY A 220 5.16 6.10 3.18
CA GLY A 220 5.40 7.19 2.26
C GLY A 220 6.63 6.91 1.40
N PHE A 221 6.88 7.81 0.47
CA PHE A 221 7.97 7.70 -0.48
C PHE A 221 9.36 7.92 0.15
N ASP A 222 9.39 8.47 1.35
CA ASP A 222 10.58 8.64 2.19
C ASP A 222 10.87 7.39 3.05
N GLY A 223 10.14 6.29 2.84
CA GLY A 223 10.27 5.06 3.62
C GLY A 223 9.73 5.15 5.05
N LYS A 224 9.14 6.28 5.46
CA LYS A 224 8.50 6.44 6.76
C LYS A 224 7.02 6.11 6.67
N THR A 225 6.35 5.90 7.79
CA THR A 225 4.89 5.75 7.80
C THR A 225 4.23 6.98 7.17
N SER A 226 3.35 6.75 6.19
CA SER A 226 2.60 7.83 5.54
C SER A 226 1.84 8.67 6.58
N PRO A 227 1.97 10.01 6.59
CA PRO A 227 1.35 10.86 7.60
C PRO A 227 -0.17 10.69 7.70
N GLY A 228 -0.85 10.55 6.56
CA GLY A 228 -2.30 10.31 6.52
C GLY A 228 -2.69 8.97 7.13
N TYR A 229 -1.88 7.93 6.91
CA TYR A 229 -2.06 6.62 7.50
C TYR A 229 -1.86 6.65 9.02
N ALA A 230 -0.77 7.26 9.50
CA ALA A 230 -0.48 7.43 10.92
C ALA A 230 -1.59 8.23 11.64
N LYS A 231 -2.06 9.33 11.03
CA LYS A 231 -3.16 10.13 11.56
C LYS A 231 -4.45 9.31 11.70
N THR A 232 -4.79 8.52 10.69
CA THR A 232 -5.99 7.66 10.70
C THR A 232 -5.88 6.57 11.76
N GLN A 233 -4.73 5.89 11.85
CA GLN A 233 -4.46 4.91 12.90
C GLN A 233 -4.60 5.53 14.30
N LYS A 234 -4.01 6.71 14.53
CA LYS A 234 -4.13 7.39 15.81
C LYS A 234 -5.59 7.72 16.14
N ALA A 235 -6.34 8.24 15.17
CA ALA A 235 -7.76 8.53 15.36
C ALA A 235 -8.58 7.28 15.71
N HIS A 236 -8.27 6.13 15.10
CA HIS A 236 -8.87 4.85 15.46
C HIS A 236 -8.56 4.45 16.91
N CYS A 237 -7.30 4.51 17.34
CA CYS A 237 -6.90 4.22 18.72
C CYS A 237 -7.61 5.15 19.72
N ASP A 238 -7.59 6.46 19.47
CA ASP A 238 -8.23 7.46 20.33
C ASP A 238 -9.75 7.20 20.44
N ASN A 239 -10.41 6.86 19.31
CA ASN A 239 -11.83 6.55 19.26
C ASN A 239 -12.19 5.31 20.08
N LEU A 240 -11.40 4.25 19.99
CA LEU A 240 -11.60 3.01 20.74
C LEU A 240 -11.45 3.21 22.25
N LEU A 241 -10.41 3.93 22.67
CA LEU A 241 -10.17 4.24 24.08
C LEU A 241 -11.28 5.10 24.69
N LYS A 242 -11.79 6.06 23.90
CA LYS A 242 -12.88 6.96 24.32
C LYS A 242 -14.24 6.25 24.39
N ASN A 243 -14.60 5.50 23.36
CA ASN A 243 -15.97 5.01 23.19
C ASN A 243 -16.18 3.56 23.64
N ARG A 244 -15.11 2.79 23.83
CA ARG A 244 -15.14 1.40 24.33
C ARG A 244 -16.18 0.54 23.60
N PRO A 245 -16.07 0.39 22.26
CA PRO A 245 -17.04 -0.34 21.45
C PRO A 245 -17.07 -1.83 21.80
N GLU A 246 -18.25 -2.46 21.70
CA GLU A 246 -18.39 -3.92 21.89
C GLU A 246 -18.23 -4.69 20.58
N LEU A 247 -18.47 -4.02 19.44
CA LEU A 247 -18.31 -4.56 18.10
C LEU A 247 -17.31 -3.72 17.30
N VAL A 248 -16.30 -4.36 16.74
CA VAL A 248 -15.28 -3.71 15.92
C VAL A 248 -15.27 -4.32 14.53
N PHE A 249 -15.33 -3.49 13.49
CA PHE A 249 -15.06 -3.90 12.11
C PHE A 249 -13.62 -3.52 11.76
N LEU A 250 -12.81 -4.50 11.35
CA LEU A 250 -11.39 -4.33 11.02
C LEU A 250 -11.12 -4.79 9.58
N GLY A 251 -10.46 -3.95 8.79
CA GLY A 251 -10.14 -4.31 7.40
C GLY A 251 -9.61 -3.15 6.55
N ASP A 252 -9.93 -3.19 5.26
CA ASP A 252 -9.45 -2.27 4.23
C ASP A 252 -10.50 -1.22 3.79
N SER A 253 -10.50 -0.81 2.52
CA SER A 253 -11.46 0.15 1.95
C SER A 253 -12.89 -0.35 2.00
N ILE A 254 -13.13 -1.65 1.86
CA ILE A 254 -14.48 -2.22 1.93
C ILE A 254 -15.01 -2.10 3.35
N THR A 255 -14.17 -2.29 4.36
CA THR A 255 -14.54 -2.01 5.76
C THR A 255 -14.69 -0.50 5.98
N ALA A 256 -13.76 0.32 5.48
CA ALA A 256 -13.80 1.77 5.64
C ALA A 256 -15.09 2.39 5.06
N GLY A 257 -15.62 1.81 3.98
CA GLY A 257 -16.79 2.32 3.27
C GLY A 257 -18.14 2.06 3.96
N TRP A 258 -18.18 1.38 5.11
CA TRP A 258 -19.44 1.18 5.84
C TRP A 258 -20.21 2.48 6.01
N ASN A 259 -21.47 2.46 5.56
CA ASN A 259 -22.39 3.57 5.76
C ASN A 259 -22.71 3.71 7.26
N ALA A 260 -22.41 4.88 7.84
CA ALA A 260 -22.60 5.14 9.27
C ALA A 260 -24.06 4.97 9.73
N LYS A 261 -25.04 5.31 8.87
CA LYS A 261 -26.47 5.11 9.14
C LYS A 261 -26.81 3.63 9.20
N VAL A 262 -26.32 2.82 8.25
CA VAL A 262 -26.55 1.37 8.24
C VAL A 262 -25.90 0.70 9.46
N LEU A 263 -24.67 1.10 9.81
CA LEU A 263 -24.00 0.60 11.03
C LEU A 263 -24.80 0.93 12.30
N ALA A 264 -25.27 2.16 12.44
CA ALA A 264 -26.07 2.58 13.59
C ALA A 264 -27.41 1.84 13.65
N GLU A 265 -28.10 1.73 12.52
CA GLU A 265 -29.39 1.03 12.38
C GLU A 265 -29.29 -0.45 12.76
N LYS A 266 -28.27 -1.15 12.23
CA LYS A 266 -28.15 -2.61 12.35
C LYS A 266 -27.41 -3.06 13.60
N PHE A 267 -26.38 -2.30 14.00
CA PHE A 267 -25.44 -2.72 15.04
C PHE A 267 -25.31 -1.73 16.19
N GLY A 268 -26.06 -0.62 16.20
CA GLY A 268 -25.94 0.45 17.19
C GLY A 268 -25.98 -0.02 18.64
N LYS A 269 -26.75 -1.07 18.94
CA LYS A 269 -26.83 -1.70 20.27
C LYS A 269 -25.48 -2.23 20.80
N TYR A 270 -24.53 -2.52 19.91
CA TYR A 270 -23.18 -3.00 20.22
C TYR A 270 -22.10 -1.91 20.13
N LYS A 271 -22.50 -0.64 20.01
CA LYS A 271 -21.59 0.52 19.88
C LYS A 271 -20.51 0.24 18.81
N PRO A 272 -20.88 0.08 17.54
CA PRO A 272 -19.96 -0.41 16.52
C PRO A 272 -18.85 0.62 16.24
N ALA A 273 -17.62 0.15 16.07
CA ALA A 273 -16.51 0.96 15.57
C ALA A 273 -16.01 0.42 14.23
N ASN A 274 -15.81 1.32 13.26
CA ASN A 274 -15.22 1.01 11.97
C ASN A 274 -13.73 1.40 11.99
N LEU A 275 -12.85 0.41 11.79
CA LEU A 275 -11.39 0.56 11.77
C LEU A 275 -10.80 0.20 10.40
N GLY A 276 -11.58 0.38 9.34
CA GLY A 276 -11.13 0.18 7.96
C GLY A 276 -10.20 1.29 7.48
N ILE A 277 -9.16 0.94 6.73
CA ILE A 277 -8.30 1.92 6.06
C ILE A 277 -8.11 1.55 4.59
N SER A 278 -8.46 2.47 3.69
CA SER A 278 -8.49 2.22 2.25
C SER A 278 -7.16 1.73 1.68
N GLY A 279 -7.20 0.59 0.99
CA GLY A 279 -6.04 -0.05 0.37
C GLY A 279 -5.15 -0.81 1.34
N ASP A 280 -5.57 -1.06 2.59
CA ASP A 280 -4.80 -1.89 3.51
C ASP A 280 -4.62 -3.30 2.94
N TRP A 281 -3.40 -3.80 3.09
CA TRP A 281 -3.08 -5.20 2.93
C TRP A 281 -3.05 -5.87 4.31
N ILE A 282 -2.98 -7.19 4.35
CA ILE A 282 -2.96 -7.97 5.60
C ILE A 282 -1.83 -7.51 6.54
N GLN A 283 -0.61 -7.34 6.04
CA GLN A 283 0.54 -6.84 6.80
C GLN A 283 0.33 -5.44 7.38
N ASN A 284 -0.48 -4.60 6.72
CA ASN A 284 -0.79 -3.26 7.21
C ASN A 284 -1.73 -3.33 8.42
N VAL A 285 -2.78 -4.15 8.32
CA VAL A 285 -3.69 -4.40 9.44
C VAL A 285 -2.92 -5.01 10.61
N ASN A 286 -2.03 -5.97 10.32
CA ASN A 286 -1.20 -6.63 11.32
C ASN A 286 -0.28 -5.64 12.06
N TRP A 287 0.34 -4.71 11.32
CA TRP A 287 1.07 -3.60 11.91
C TRP A 287 0.19 -2.74 12.81
N ARG A 288 -1.05 -2.40 12.40
CA ARG A 288 -1.97 -1.60 13.23
C ARG A 288 -2.34 -2.28 14.54
N VAL A 289 -2.56 -3.59 14.50
CA VAL A 289 -2.83 -4.41 15.69
C VAL A 289 -1.64 -4.42 16.63
N LYS A 290 -0.42 -4.61 16.11
CA LYS A 290 0.80 -4.51 16.93
C LYS A 290 1.05 -3.11 17.50
N ASN A 291 0.64 -2.07 16.78
CA ASN A 291 0.87 -0.66 17.11
C ASN A 291 -0.39 0.02 17.68
N GLY A 292 -1.07 -0.67 18.59
CA GLY A 292 -2.00 -0.01 19.51
C GLY A 292 -3.48 -0.04 19.16
N VAL A 293 -3.88 -0.46 17.96
CA VAL A 293 -5.31 -0.35 17.59
C VAL A 293 -6.21 -1.27 18.42
N LEU A 294 -5.68 -2.30 19.07
CA LEU A 294 -6.44 -3.14 20.00
C LEU A 294 -5.86 -3.10 21.42
N ASP A 295 -4.88 -2.24 21.68
CA ASP A 295 -4.27 -2.17 23.00
C ASP A 295 -5.26 -1.54 23.99
N GLN A 296 -5.36 -2.14 25.18
CA GLN A 296 -6.22 -1.68 26.28
C GLN A 296 -7.72 -1.69 25.96
N VAL A 297 -8.17 -2.32 24.87
CA VAL A 297 -9.59 -2.49 24.53
C VAL A 297 -9.89 -3.97 24.27
N ASN A 298 -11.05 -4.43 24.74
CA ASN A 298 -11.52 -5.80 24.57
C ASN A 298 -12.96 -5.76 24.03
N PRO A 299 -13.16 -5.51 22.73
CA PRO A 299 -14.49 -5.65 22.14
C PRO A 299 -14.98 -7.09 22.33
N LYS A 300 -16.29 -7.31 22.41
CA LYS A 300 -16.85 -8.67 22.45
C LYS A 300 -16.60 -9.41 21.14
N LEU A 301 -16.69 -8.69 20.02
CA LEU A 301 -16.54 -9.23 18.68
C LEU A 301 -15.74 -8.31 17.76
N ILE A 302 -14.79 -8.90 17.04
CA ILE A 302 -14.07 -8.30 15.92
C ILE A 302 -14.55 -8.97 14.64
N VAL A 303 -15.16 -8.21 13.73
CA VAL A 303 -15.47 -8.64 12.36
C VAL A 303 -14.29 -8.28 11.48
N LEU A 304 -13.56 -9.29 10.99
CA LEU A 304 -12.38 -9.14 10.17
C LEU A 304 -12.69 -9.50 8.72
N MET A 305 -12.39 -8.59 7.79
CA MET A 305 -12.42 -8.87 6.35
C MET A 305 -11.26 -8.14 5.67
N ILE A 306 -10.34 -8.90 5.08
CA ILE A 306 -9.10 -8.39 4.50
C ILE A 306 -8.53 -9.37 3.47
N GLY A 307 -7.71 -8.88 2.53
CA GLY A 307 -6.93 -9.71 1.60
C GLY A 307 -7.22 -9.48 0.12
N THR A 308 -8.33 -8.82 -0.24
CA THR A 308 -8.63 -8.50 -1.65
C THR A 308 -7.55 -7.63 -2.30
N ASN A 309 -6.93 -6.73 -1.53
CA ASN A 309 -5.84 -5.89 -2.02
C ASN A 309 -4.55 -6.69 -2.22
N ASN A 310 -4.27 -7.70 -1.39
CA ASN A 310 -3.13 -8.59 -1.59
C ASN A 310 -3.28 -9.37 -2.91
N LEU A 311 -4.43 -10.03 -3.13
CA LEU A 311 -4.71 -10.72 -4.40
C LEU A 311 -4.64 -9.76 -5.59
N GLY A 312 -5.23 -8.57 -5.47
CA GLY A 312 -5.18 -7.54 -6.51
C GLY A 312 -3.77 -7.00 -6.80
N ASN A 313 -2.80 -7.23 -5.91
CA ASN A 313 -1.39 -6.88 -6.09
C ASN A 313 -0.50 -8.11 -6.32
N GLY A 314 -1.09 -9.24 -6.70
CA GLY A 314 -0.37 -10.41 -7.21
C GLY A 314 0.11 -11.40 -6.16
N PHE A 315 -0.27 -11.26 -4.89
CA PHE A 315 0.02 -12.29 -3.89
C PHE A 315 -0.75 -13.57 -4.23
N SER A 316 -0.13 -14.72 -4.01
CA SER A 316 -0.79 -16.01 -4.20
C SER A 316 -1.87 -16.26 -3.13
N PRO A 317 -2.86 -17.11 -3.41
CA PRO A 317 -3.80 -17.56 -2.39
C PRO A 317 -3.11 -18.10 -1.13
N GLU A 318 -2.00 -18.82 -1.28
CA GLU A 318 -1.20 -19.37 -0.18
C GLU A 318 -0.61 -18.28 0.70
N GLU A 319 0.01 -17.26 0.11
CA GLU A 319 0.55 -16.12 0.85
C GLU A 319 -0.56 -15.40 1.63
N VAL A 320 -1.74 -15.21 1.00
CA VAL A 320 -2.88 -14.56 1.65
C VAL A 320 -3.41 -15.36 2.83
N VAL A 321 -3.45 -16.69 2.71
CA VAL A 321 -3.84 -17.59 3.80
C VAL A 321 -2.84 -17.52 4.96
N GLU A 322 -1.54 -17.58 4.68
CA GLU A 322 -0.47 -17.43 5.68
C GLU A 322 -0.56 -16.09 6.41
N GLY A 323 -0.74 -15.00 5.65
CA GLY A 323 -0.92 -13.66 6.22
C GLY A 323 -2.12 -13.59 7.16
N THR A 324 -3.26 -14.13 6.72
CA THR A 324 -4.49 -14.13 7.53
C THR A 324 -4.29 -14.92 8.83
N GLU A 325 -3.61 -16.07 8.78
CA GLU A 325 -3.27 -16.84 9.99
C GLU A 325 -2.41 -16.03 10.96
N LEU A 326 -1.35 -15.38 10.46
CA LEU A 326 -0.47 -14.53 11.27
C LEU A 326 -1.23 -13.34 11.89
N LEU A 327 -2.15 -12.74 11.14
CA LEU A 327 -2.99 -11.65 11.63
C LEU A 327 -3.96 -12.15 12.71
N LEU A 328 -4.63 -13.29 12.52
CA LEU A 328 -5.49 -13.90 13.54
C LEU A 328 -4.74 -14.18 14.83
N LYS A 329 -3.54 -14.75 14.73
CA LYS A 329 -2.66 -14.97 15.89
C LYS A 329 -2.37 -13.66 16.63
N THR A 330 -1.99 -12.61 15.90
CA THR A 330 -1.67 -11.31 16.48
C THR A 330 -2.89 -10.66 17.13
N ILE A 331 -4.08 -10.76 16.53
CA ILE A 331 -5.33 -10.27 17.13
C ILE A 331 -5.64 -11.01 18.42
N ARG A 332 -5.51 -12.35 18.45
CA ARG A 332 -5.76 -13.16 19.65
C ARG A 332 -4.78 -12.85 20.78
N GLU A 333 -3.54 -12.55 20.46
CA GLU A 333 -2.53 -12.11 21.45
C GLU A 333 -2.89 -10.73 22.03
N LYS A 334 -3.34 -9.80 21.20
CA LYS A 334 -3.65 -8.42 21.62
C LYS A 334 -5.02 -8.25 22.27
N SER A 335 -5.99 -9.10 21.90
CA SER A 335 -7.37 -9.03 22.39
C SER A 335 -7.89 -10.45 22.71
N PRO A 336 -7.34 -11.10 23.75
CA PRO A 336 -7.59 -12.53 24.03
C PRO A 336 -9.03 -12.85 24.43
N GLN A 337 -9.80 -11.86 24.89
CA GLN A 337 -11.21 -12.03 25.26
C GLN A 337 -12.17 -11.82 24.07
N SER A 338 -11.69 -11.23 22.97
CA SER A 338 -12.54 -10.99 21.80
C SER A 338 -12.77 -12.26 21.01
N LYS A 339 -14.01 -12.48 20.58
CA LYS A 339 -14.30 -13.38 19.47
C LYS A 339 -13.95 -12.69 18.16
N ILE A 340 -13.65 -13.47 17.14
CA ILE A 340 -13.33 -13.01 15.79
C ILE A 340 -14.32 -13.66 14.83
N LEU A 341 -15.08 -12.85 14.09
CA LEU A 341 -15.82 -13.28 12.91
C LEU A 341 -14.99 -12.94 11.68
N LEU A 342 -14.24 -13.92 11.18
CA LEU A 342 -13.53 -13.82 9.91
C LEU A 342 -14.53 -13.99 8.76
N LEU A 343 -14.63 -12.98 7.91
CA LEU A 343 -15.40 -13.09 6.68
C LEU A 343 -14.51 -13.56 5.54
N GLY A 344 -15.08 -14.39 4.66
CA GLY A 344 -14.50 -14.64 3.36
C GLY A 344 -14.28 -13.33 2.59
N ILE A 345 -13.23 -13.27 1.79
CA ILE A 345 -13.02 -12.17 0.85
C ILE A 345 -14.20 -12.13 -0.12
N PHE A 346 -14.77 -10.94 -0.29
CA PHE A 346 -15.93 -10.75 -1.16
C PHE A 346 -15.58 -10.99 -2.65
N PRO A 347 -16.56 -11.43 -3.46
CA PRO A 347 -16.37 -11.50 -4.90
C PRO A 347 -16.13 -10.10 -5.46
N ARG A 348 -15.41 -10.03 -6.58
CA ARG A 348 -15.11 -8.77 -7.28
C ARG A 348 -15.12 -8.96 -8.80
N GLY A 349 -15.15 -7.86 -9.52
CA GLY A 349 -15.44 -7.83 -10.94
C GLY A 349 -16.95 -7.70 -11.20
N ARG A 350 -17.40 -8.16 -12.37
CA ARG A 350 -18.81 -8.21 -12.78
C ARG A 350 -19.41 -9.60 -12.69
N SER A 351 -18.59 -10.61 -12.48
CA SER A 351 -19.04 -11.99 -12.30
C SER A 351 -18.03 -12.81 -11.49
N ILE A 352 -18.53 -13.78 -10.74
CA ILE A 352 -17.71 -14.79 -10.05
C ILE A 352 -16.90 -15.69 -10.99
N LYS A 353 -17.14 -15.59 -12.30
CA LYS A 353 -16.39 -16.30 -13.36
C LYS A 353 -15.09 -15.59 -13.72
N GLU A 354 -14.85 -14.38 -13.24
CA GLU A 354 -13.59 -13.68 -13.50
C GLU A 354 -12.41 -14.36 -12.80
N PRO A 355 -11.20 -14.34 -13.39
CA PRO A 355 -10.05 -15.12 -12.89
C PRO A 355 -9.71 -14.86 -11.41
N ILE A 356 -9.81 -13.62 -10.94
CA ILE A 356 -9.51 -13.27 -9.55
C ILE A 356 -10.46 -13.94 -8.54
N CYS A 357 -11.69 -14.28 -8.96
CA CYS A 357 -12.67 -14.94 -8.11
C CYS A 357 -12.31 -16.40 -7.82
N GLU A 358 -11.52 -17.05 -8.68
CA GLU A 358 -10.94 -18.37 -8.37
C GLU A 358 -9.95 -18.27 -7.21
N SER A 359 -9.03 -17.30 -7.25
CA SER A 359 -8.10 -17.04 -6.14
C SER A 359 -8.84 -16.70 -4.84
N ILE A 360 -9.91 -15.90 -4.92
CA ILE A 360 -10.76 -15.60 -3.76
C ILE A 360 -11.40 -16.86 -3.19
N ARG A 361 -11.98 -17.74 -4.03
CA ARG A 361 -12.57 -19.00 -3.58
C ARG A 361 -11.54 -19.90 -2.90
N GLN A 362 -10.32 -19.98 -3.42
CA GLN A 362 -9.24 -20.75 -2.79
C GLN A 362 -8.86 -20.19 -1.42
N VAL A 363 -8.72 -18.87 -1.29
CA VAL A 363 -8.45 -18.22 0.01
C VAL A 363 -9.59 -18.47 0.98
N ASN A 364 -10.85 -18.24 0.58
CA ASN A 364 -12.01 -18.44 1.44
C ASN A 364 -12.11 -19.89 1.92
N SER A 365 -11.93 -20.86 1.02
CA SER A 365 -11.95 -22.29 1.36
C SER A 365 -10.86 -22.66 2.36
N LYS A 366 -9.64 -22.13 2.22
CA LYS A 366 -8.52 -22.43 3.12
C LYS A 366 -8.66 -21.72 4.47
N THR A 367 -9.07 -20.45 4.46
CA THR A 367 -9.26 -19.66 5.69
C THR A 367 -10.47 -20.08 6.51
N ALA A 368 -11.47 -20.73 5.90
CA ALA A 368 -12.56 -21.36 6.63
C ALA A 368 -12.08 -22.39 7.66
N ALA A 369 -10.96 -23.08 7.39
CA ALA A 369 -10.36 -24.04 8.32
C ALA A 369 -9.76 -23.39 9.58
N PHE A 370 -9.59 -22.07 9.62
CA PHE A 370 -9.13 -21.36 10.82
C PHE A 370 -10.23 -21.16 11.87
N ALA A 371 -11.49 -21.43 11.53
CA ALA A 371 -12.58 -21.36 12.49
C ALA A 371 -12.51 -22.52 13.49
N ASP A 372 -12.26 -22.20 14.75
CA ASP A 372 -12.31 -23.14 15.87
C ASP A 372 -13.71 -23.21 16.53
N ASN A 373 -14.64 -22.36 16.07
CA ASN A 373 -16.01 -22.20 16.59
C ASN A 373 -16.08 -21.89 18.09
N LYS A 374 -15.00 -21.32 18.64
CA LYS A 374 -14.89 -20.90 20.04
C LYS A 374 -14.47 -19.44 20.12
N THR A 375 -13.32 -19.14 19.53
CA THR A 375 -12.75 -17.80 19.44
C THR A 375 -12.83 -17.28 18.02
N VAL A 376 -12.52 -18.11 17.02
CA VAL A 376 -12.57 -17.75 15.60
C VAL A 376 -13.76 -18.43 14.94
N PHE A 377 -14.59 -17.63 14.30
CA PHE A 377 -15.74 -18.04 13.50
C PHE A 377 -15.50 -17.60 12.07
N PHE A 378 -15.96 -18.38 11.10
CA PHE A 378 -15.86 -18.03 9.68
C PHE A 378 -17.23 -17.89 9.06
N MET A 379 -17.39 -16.95 8.13
CA MET A 379 -18.58 -16.83 7.31
C MET A 379 -18.24 -16.36 5.89
N ASP A 380 -18.64 -17.13 4.89
CA ASP A 380 -18.64 -16.69 3.50
C ASP A 380 -20.04 -16.14 3.16
N ILE A 381 -20.10 -14.90 2.66
CA ILE A 381 -21.34 -14.24 2.25
C ILE A 381 -21.42 -13.97 0.76
N THR A 382 -20.58 -14.62 -0.04
CA THR A 382 -20.54 -14.45 -1.50
C THR A 382 -21.93 -14.54 -2.12
N ASP A 383 -22.72 -15.56 -1.73
CA ASP A 383 -24.09 -15.78 -2.25
C ASP A 383 -25.08 -14.65 -1.89
N LYS A 384 -24.75 -13.77 -0.94
CA LYS A 384 -25.56 -12.60 -0.59
C LYS A 384 -25.17 -11.36 -1.39
N LEU A 385 -23.99 -11.37 -2.02
CA LEU A 385 -23.45 -10.24 -2.76
C LEU A 385 -23.57 -10.40 -4.28
N ILE A 386 -24.01 -11.57 -4.74
CA ILE A 386 -24.19 -11.90 -6.15
C ILE A 386 -25.67 -12.07 -6.49
N GLU A 387 -25.99 -11.97 -7.77
CA GLU A 387 -27.27 -12.38 -8.32
C GLU A 387 -27.26 -13.89 -8.61
N SER A 388 -28.44 -14.47 -8.86
CA SER A 388 -28.62 -15.92 -9.06
C SER A 388 -27.79 -16.53 -10.21
N ASP A 389 -27.39 -15.71 -11.19
CA ASP A 389 -26.54 -16.11 -12.32
C ASP A 389 -25.03 -15.96 -12.05
N GLY A 390 -24.67 -15.55 -10.83
CA GLY A 390 -23.29 -15.29 -10.40
C GLY A 390 -22.75 -13.93 -10.84
N THR A 391 -23.59 -13.01 -11.33
CA THR A 391 -23.17 -11.64 -11.62
C THR A 391 -23.18 -10.76 -10.37
N ILE A 392 -22.43 -9.67 -10.42
CA ILE A 392 -22.40 -8.64 -9.37
C ILE A 392 -23.03 -7.38 -9.95
N SER A 393 -24.23 -7.03 -9.47
CA SER A 393 -24.95 -5.85 -9.92
C SER A 393 -24.19 -4.55 -9.59
N LYS A 394 -24.30 -3.55 -10.48
CA LYS A 394 -23.78 -2.18 -10.24
C LYS A 394 -24.49 -1.49 -9.07
N GLU A 395 -25.70 -1.92 -8.71
CA GLU A 395 -26.38 -1.42 -7.52
C GLU A 395 -25.71 -1.94 -6.23
N VAL A 396 -25.20 -3.18 -6.26
CA VAL A 396 -24.52 -3.81 -5.13
C VAL A 396 -23.08 -3.32 -5.03
N MET A 397 -22.32 -3.41 -6.12
CA MET A 397 -20.93 -2.91 -6.23
C MET A 397 -20.77 -2.10 -7.53
N PRO A 398 -20.90 -0.75 -7.48
CA PRO A 398 -20.89 0.10 -8.67
C PRO A 398 -19.63 -0.03 -9.51
N ASP A 399 -18.47 -0.22 -8.88
CA ASP A 399 -17.17 -0.42 -9.53
C ASP A 399 -16.77 -1.90 -9.63
N GLY A 400 -17.60 -2.81 -9.11
CA GLY A 400 -17.30 -4.25 -9.04
C GLY A 400 -16.34 -4.62 -7.90
N LEU A 401 -16.13 -3.75 -6.91
CA LEU A 401 -15.26 -4.04 -5.75
C LEU A 401 -15.85 -3.50 -4.45
N HIS A 402 -16.23 -2.23 -4.42
CA HIS A 402 -16.71 -1.56 -3.23
C HIS A 402 -18.24 -1.64 -3.18
N PRO A 403 -18.83 -2.15 -2.09
CA PRO A 403 -20.27 -2.12 -1.92
C PRO A 403 -20.82 -0.68 -1.94
N ALA A 404 -21.97 -0.47 -2.56
CA ALA A 404 -22.82 0.70 -2.29
C ALA A 404 -23.76 0.40 -1.11
N GLU A 405 -24.63 1.35 -0.74
CA GLU A 405 -25.58 1.15 0.37
C GLU A 405 -26.37 -0.17 0.25
N PRO A 406 -26.93 -0.56 -0.92
CA PRO A 406 -27.61 -1.85 -1.06
C PRO A 406 -26.71 -3.04 -0.74
N GLY A 407 -25.45 -3.02 -1.19
CA GLY A 407 -24.48 -4.07 -0.87
C GLY A 407 -24.11 -4.11 0.62
N TYR A 408 -23.95 -2.96 1.28
CA TYR A 408 -23.74 -2.90 2.73
C TYR A 408 -24.94 -3.40 3.52
N ARG A 409 -26.18 -3.18 3.04
CA ARG A 409 -27.38 -3.74 3.66
C ARG A 409 -27.41 -5.27 3.53
N ARG A 410 -27.12 -5.82 2.34
CA ARG A 410 -27.01 -7.28 2.15
C ARG A 410 -25.94 -7.88 3.06
N TRP A 411 -24.79 -7.22 3.20
CA TRP A 411 -23.74 -7.62 4.15
C TRP A 411 -24.26 -7.58 5.59
N ALA A 412 -24.82 -6.46 6.04
CA ALA A 412 -25.31 -6.31 7.41
C ALA A 412 -26.33 -7.38 7.77
N ASP A 413 -27.32 -7.60 6.90
CA ASP A 413 -28.38 -8.59 7.11
C ASP A 413 -27.82 -10.02 7.17
N ALA A 414 -26.79 -10.32 6.37
CA ALA A 414 -26.14 -11.62 6.38
C ALA A 414 -25.43 -11.91 7.72
N ILE A 415 -24.70 -10.93 8.27
CA ILE A 415 -23.88 -11.15 9.49
C ILE A 415 -24.65 -10.91 10.78
N LEU A 416 -25.77 -10.18 10.76
CA LEU A 416 -26.49 -9.76 11.95
C LEU A 416 -26.83 -10.93 12.90
N PRO A 417 -27.39 -12.06 12.44
CA PRO A 417 -27.70 -13.18 13.34
C PRO A 417 -26.45 -13.74 14.06
N MET A 418 -25.32 -13.80 13.37
CA MET A 418 -24.06 -14.27 13.96
C MET A 418 -23.50 -13.23 14.95
N VAL A 419 -23.51 -11.95 14.59
CA VAL A 419 -23.11 -10.86 15.50
C VAL A 419 -23.95 -10.90 16.78
N GLU A 420 -25.26 -11.09 16.65
CA GLU A 420 -26.15 -11.17 17.81
C GLU A 420 -25.81 -12.33 18.73
N LYS A 421 -25.65 -13.53 18.14
CA LYS A 421 -25.25 -14.73 18.87
C LYS A 421 -23.92 -14.55 19.61
N LEU A 422 -22.90 -14.02 18.94
CA LEU A 422 -21.53 -13.95 19.46
C LEU A 422 -21.36 -12.85 20.51
N CYS A 423 -22.06 -11.72 20.37
CA CYS A 423 -22.04 -10.62 21.34
C CYS A 423 -22.94 -10.86 22.57
N GLN A 424 -23.86 -11.83 22.53
CA GLN A 424 -24.75 -12.19 23.64
C GLN A 424 -24.24 -13.34 24.51
N THR A 425 -23.28 -14.15 24.05
CA THR A 425 -22.77 -15.26 24.88
C THR A 425 -22.00 -14.68 26.07
N PRO A 426 -22.35 -14.99 27.33
CA PRO A 426 -21.53 -14.66 28.50
C PRO A 426 -20.15 -15.29 28.38
N GLU A 427 -19.15 -14.68 29.03
CA GLU A 427 -17.75 -15.16 29.10
C GLU A 427 -17.63 -16.60 29.64
#